data_AF-A0A537ZBL5-F1
#
_entry.id   AF-A0A537ZBL5-F1
#
_cell.length_a   1.000
_cell.length_b   1.000
_cell.length_c   1.000
_cell.angle_alpha   90.00
_cell.angle_beta   90.00
_cell.angle_gamma   90.00
#
_symmetry.space_group_name_H-M   'P 1'
#
loop_
_entity.id
_entity.type
_entity.pdbx_description
1 polymer ?
#
loop_
_entity_poly.entity_id
_entity_poly.type
_entity_poly.pdbx_seq_one_letter_code
_entity_poly.pdbx_strand_id
1 'polypeptide(L)'
;MFERLVNDGHRLFVWSGEGERWEVVRGHELEPFVSGVYEKPIHDYEARLSVFGITEYPDFVIDDYPEIVRVFGGVKILWYAGRYRPDDELLTVYDIIQEFAAGGEPSHPRYERRRDPRPDVAK
;
A
#
# COMPACT_ATOMS: atom_id res chain seq x y z
N MET A 1 -7.63 11.91 -1.79
CA MET A 1 -6.38 11.26 -1.35
C MET A 1 -5.66 10.60 -2.52
N PHE A 2 -6.27 9.68 -3.27
CA PHE A 2 -5.64 9.00 -4.43
C PHE A 2 -5.07 10.00 -5.45
N GLU A 3 -5.87 10.96 -5.90
CA GLU A 3 -5.43 12.03 -6.80
C GLU A 3 -4.23 12.81 -6.26
N ARG A 4 -4.22 13.13 -4.96
CA ARG A 4 -3.11 13.85 -4.32
C ARG A 4 -1.82 13.04 -4.39
N LEU A 5 -1.88 11.74 -4.06
CA LEU A 5 -0.71 10.87 -4.16
C LEU A 5 -0.18 10.76 -5.60
N VAL A 6 -1.07 10.66 -6.59
CA VAL A 6 -0.66 10.63 -8.00
C VAL A 6 -0.02 11.95 -8.43
N ASN A 7 -0.60 13.09 -8.02
CA ASN A 7 -0.04 14.42 -8.29
C ASN A 7 1.33 14.64 -7.61
N ASP A 8 1.57 14.00 -6.47
CA ASP A 8 2.85 13.99 -5.78
C ASP A 8 3.88 13.05 -6.44
N GLY A 9 3.48 12.33 -7.51
CA GLY A 9 4.35 11.47 -8.33
C GLY A 9 4.34 9.99 -7.95
N HIS A 10 3.43 9.55 -7.08
CA HIS A 10 3.33 8.15 -6.68
C HIS A 10 2.53 7.31 -7.68
N ARG A 11 2.95 6.05 -7.87
CA ARG A 11 2.16 5.03 -8.56
C ARG A 11 1.40 4.21 -7.52
N LEU A 12 0.08 4.10 -7.68
CA LEU A 12 -0.77 3.40 -6.72
C LEU A 12 -1.16 2.03 -7.26
N PHE A 13 -1.06 1.01 -6.40
CA PHE A 13 -1.51 -0.35 -6.69
C PHE A 13 -2.44 -0.83 -5.60
N VAL A 14 -3.46 -1.60 -5.99
CA VAL A 14 -4.41 -2.20 -5.04
C VAL A 14 -4.22 -3.70 -5.04
N TRP A 15 -3.82 -4.25 -3.90
CA TRP A 15 -3.67 -5.70 -3.73
C TRP A 15 -4.73 -6.21 -2.76
N SER A 16 -5.51 -7.20 -3.17
CA SER A 16 -6.58 -7.75 -2.32
C SER A 16 -6.39 -9.26 -2.13
N GLY A 17 -6.55 -9.74 -0.90
CA GLY A 17 -6.52 -11.18 -0.59
C GLY A 17 -7.76 -11.95 -1.06
N GLU A 18 -8.68 -11.27 -1.76
CA GLU A 18 -9.98 -11.82 -2.19
C GLU A 18 -10.14 -11.72 -3.72
N GLY A 19 -9.02 -11.80 -4.45
CA GLY A 19 -8.97 -11.65 -5.91
C GLY A 19 -8.86 -10.20 -6.38
N GLU A 20 -8.73 -10.02 -7.69
CA GLU A 20 -8.69 -8.68 -8.31
C GLU A 20 -9.98 -7.88 -8.05
N ARG A 21 -9.84 -6.59 -7.74
CA ARG A 21 -10.95 -5.71 -7.32
C ARG A 21 -11.23 -4.55 -8.27
N TRP A 22 -11.02 -4.74 -9.57
CA TRP A 22 -11.29 -3.70 -10.57
C TRP A 22 -12.72 -3.15 -10.50
N GLU A 23 -13.73 -3.99 -10.25
CA GLU A 23 -15.12 -3.55 -10.12
C GLU A 23 -15.32 -2.56 -8.98
N VAL A 24 -14.66 -2.78 -7.83
CA VAL A 24 -14.73 -1.87 -6.66
C VAL A 24 -14.00 -0.57 -6.96
N VAL A 25 -12.80 -0.64 -7.56
CA VAL A 25 -12.02 0.54 -7.96
C VAL A 25 -12.83 1.41 -8.92
N ARG A 26 -13.46 0.80 -9.93
CA ARG A 26 -14.31 1.50 -10.90
C ARG A 26 -15.59 2.04 -10.29
N GLY A 27 -16.24 1.27 -9.42
CA GLY A 27 -17.45 1.71 -8.72
C GLY A 27 -17.24 2.93 -7.82
N HIS A 28 -16.00 3.19 -7.41
CA HIS A 28 -15.59 4.38 -6.67
C HIS A 28 -14.87 5.44 -7.53
N GLU A 29 -14.86 5.28 -8.85
CA GLU A 29 -14.25 6.21 -9.81
C GLU A 29 -12.73 6.41 -9.57
N LEU A 30 -12.05 5.40 -9.04
CA LEU A 30 -10.62 5.46 -8.68
C LEU A 30 -9.69 4.94 -9.78
N GLU A 31 -10.23 4.31 -10.83
CA GLU A 31 -9.43 3.73 -11.93
C GLU A 31 -8.40 4.70 -12.53
N PRO A 32 -8.68 6.00 -12.76
CA PRO A 32 -7.69 6.94 -13.28
C PRO A 32 -6.45 7.12 -12.38
N PHE A 33 -6.55 6.78 -11.09
CA PHE A 33 -5.48 6.97 -10.11
C PHE A 33 -4.75 5.68 -9.75
N VAL A 34 -5.21 4.53 -10.24
CA VAL A 34 -4.65 3.21 -9.90
C VAL A 34 -3.89 2.64 -11.09
N SER A 35 -2.60 2.37 -10.89
CA SER A 35 -1.69 1.81 -11.89
C SER A 35 -1.87 0.29 -12.10
N GLY A 36 -2.45 -0.42 -11.14
CA GLY A 36 -2.73 -1.84 -11.26
C GLY A 36 -3.48 -2.40 -10.06
N VAL A 37 -4.22 -3.49 -10.29
CA VAL A 37 -4.98 -4.22 -9.28
C VAL A 37 -4.60 -5.69 -9.36
N TYR A 38 -4.26 -6.30 -8.22
CA TYR A 38 -3.77 -7.67 -8.15
C TYR A 38 -4.46 -8.45 -7.03
N GLU A 39 -4.50 -9.77 -7.18
CA GLU A 39 -4.70 -10.66 -6.06
C GLU A 39 -3.42 -10.72 -5.20
N LYS A 40 -3.57 -10.58 -3.89
CA LYS A 40 -2.48 -10.55 -2.92
C LYS A 40 -2.18 -11.98 -2.40
N PRO A 41 -0.91 -12.42 -2.34
CA PRO A 41 -0.55 -13.58 -1.55
C PRO A 41 -0.94 -13.38 -0.08
N ILE A 42 -1.53 -14.38 0.57
CA ILE A 42 -1.89 -14.29 2.01
C ILE A 42 -0.78 -14.78 2.96
N HIS A 43 0.33 -15.28 2.40
CA HIS A 43 1.55 -15.71 3.10
C HIS A 43 2.71 -15.73 2.10
N ASP A 44 3.96 -15.82 2.58
CA ASP A 44 5.18 -15.82 1.75
C ASP A 44 5.19 -14.70 0.71
N TYR A 45 4.82 -13.49 1.14
CA TYR A 45 4.43 -12.39 0.25
C TYR A 45 5.44 -12.10 -0.86
N GLU A 46 6.74 -12.02 -0.53
CA GLU A 46 7.81 -11.79 -1.51
C GLU A 46 8.00 -12.96 -2.48
N ALA A 47 8.05 -14.19 -1.97
CA ALA A 47 8.33 -15.37 -2.78
C ALA A 47 7.21 -15.69 -3.77
N ARG A 48 6.00 -15.17 -3.53
CA ARG A 48 4.81 -15.47 -4.32
C ARG A 48 4.38 -14.33 -5.25
N LEU A 49 5.08 -13.19 -5.30
CA LEU A 49 4.70 -12.09 -6.20
C LEU A 49 4.52 -12.55 -7.65
N SER A 50 5.47 -13.30 -8.20
CA SER A 50 5.42 -13.82 -9.57
C SER A 50 4.28 -14.81 -9.81
N VAL A 51 3.95 -15.64 -8.81
CA VAL A 51 2.83 -16.59 -8.88
C VAL A 51 1.50 -15.87 -9.00
N PHE A 52 1.37 -14.69 -8.37
CA PHE A 52 0.17 -13.85 -8.41
C PHE A 52 0.22 -12.80 -9.54
N GLY A 53 1.20 -12.89 -10.44
CA GLY A 53 1.35 -11.93 -11.55
C GLY A 53 1.70 -10.50 -11.11
N ILE A 54 2.13 -10.32 -9.87
CA ILE A 54 2.56 -9.03 -9.34
C ILE A 54 3.97 -8.76 -9.86
N THR A 55 4.08 -7.76 -10.74
CA THR A 55 5.35 -7.36 -11.36
C THR A 55 6.05 -6.24 -10.59
N GLU A 56 5.35 -5.59 -9.67
CA GLU A 56 5.81 -4.39 -8.99
C GLU A 56 6.18 -4.73 -7.56
N TYR A 57 7.42 -4.43 -7.17
CA TYR A 57 7.87 -4.56 -5.80
C TYR A 57 7.62 -3.22 -5.07
N PRO A 58 6.78 -3.18 -4.02
CA PRO A 58 6.35 -1.93 -3.42
C PRO A 58 7.48 -1.28 -2.62
N ASP A 59 7.55 0.06 -2.69
CA ASP A 59 8.44 0.85 -1.84
C ASP A 59 7.79 1.16 -0.47
N PHE A 60 6.46 1.14 -0.41
CA PHE A 60 5.68 1.45 0.78
C PHE A 60 4.31 0.76 0.74
N VAL A 61 3.95 -0.02 1.78
CA VAL A 61 2.66 -0.71 1.89
C VAL A 61 1.73 -0.02 2.90
N ILE A 62 0.44 0.04 2.57
CA ILE A 62 -0.62 0.48 3.47
C ILE A 62 -1.58 -0.71 3.62
N ASP A 63 -1.64 -1.32 4.79
CA ASP A 63 -2.50 -2.48 5.04
C ASP A 63 -2.86 -2.55 6.53
N ASP A 64 -4.04 -3.06 6.86
CA ASP A 64 -4.47 -3.26 8.25
C ASP A 64 -3.95 -4.59 8.83
N TYR A 65 -3.46 -5.50 7.98
CA TYR A 65 -2.74 -6.71 8.38
C TYR A 65 -1.25 -6.39 8.61
N PRO A 66 -0.74 -6.56 9.84
CA PRO A 66 0.62 -6.14 10.18
C PRO A 66 1.72 -6.95 9.48
N GLU A 67 1.42 -8.17 9.03
CA GLU A 67 2.44 -9.07 8.49
C GLU A 67 3.02 -8.57 7.17
N ILE A 68 2.17 -8.19 6.21
CA ILE A 68 2.63 -7.66 4.92
C ILE A 68 3.39 -6.33 5.09
N VAL A 69 2.93 -5.48 6.02
CA VAL A 69 3.60 -4.21 6.33
C VAL A 69 4.99 -4.46 6.92
N ARG A 70 5.17 -5.49 7.76
CA ARG A 70 6.50 -5.86 8.28
C ARG A 70 7.44 -6.41 7.21
N VAL A 71 6.90 -7.08 6.19
CA VAL A 71 7.69 -7.65 5.09
C VAL A 71 8.19 -6.55 4.14
N PHE A 72 7.31 -5.68 3.67
CA PHE A 72 7.66 -4.66 2.68
C PHE A 72 7.97 -3.28 3.26
N GLY A 73 7.70 -3.05 4.54
CA GLY A 73 7.72 -1.73 5.15
C GLY A 73 6.51 -0.88 4.75
N GLY A 74 6.24 0.16 5.53
CA GLY A 74 5.14 1.09 5.29
C GLY A 74 4.36 1.40 6.55
N VAL A 75 3.04 1.44 6.47
CA VAL A 75 2.16 1.79 7.60
C VAL A 75 1.07 0.75 7.84
N LYS A 76 0.89 0.40 9.11
CA LYS A 76 -0.30 -0.32 9.55
C LYS A 76 -1.46 0.66 9.74
N ILE A 77 -2.38 0.71 8.78
CA ILE A 77 -3.59 1.53 8.90
C ILE A 77 -4.58 0.88 9.87
N LEU A 78 -5.45 1.67 10.50
CA LEU A 78 -6.57 1.11 11.25
C LEU A 78 -7.63 0.60 10.27
N TRP A 79 -8.24 -0.54 10.59
CA TRP A 79 -9.38 -1.05 9.83
C TRP A 79 -10.52 -0.02 9.88
N TYR A 80 -11.22 0.14 8.76
CA TYR A 80 -12.33 1.08 8.67
C TYR A 80 -13.57 0.54 9.41
N ALA A 81 -13.92 1.17 10.54
CA ALA A 81 -15.07 0.77 11.37
C ALA A 81 -16.44 1.26 10.83
N GLY A 82 -16.47 1.76 9.60
CA GLY A 82 -17.68 2.26 8.96
C GLY A 82 -18.04 3.71 9.35
N ARG A 83 -19.11 4.22 8.74
CA ARG A 83 -19.50 5.65 8.70
C ARG A 83 -19.93 6.26 10.03
N TYR A 84 -19.88 5.52 11.14
CA TYR A 84 -20.39 5.97 12.43
C TYR A 84 -19.40 6.84 13.22
N ARG A 85 -18.18 7.03 12.71
CA ARG A 85 -17.18 7.94 13.28
C ARG A 85 -16.49 8.72 12.16
N PRO A 86 -16.11 9.99 12.40
CA PRO A 86 -15.16 10.67 11.54
C PRO A 86 -13.90 9.81 11.38
N ASP A 87 -13.44 9.70 10.15
CA ASP A 87 -12.27 8.89 9.78
C ASP A 87 -11.29 9.76 8.99
N ASP A 88 -10.21 10.13 9.67
CA ASP A 88 -9.08 10.89 9.13
C ASP A 88 -7.83 10.00 8.97
N GLU A 89 -7.98 8.66 9.01
CA GLU A 89 -6.87 7.72 8.97
C GLU A 89 -6.02 7.89 7.71
N LEU A 90 -6.67 8.11 6.57
CA LEU A 90 -5.97 8.34 5.30
C LEU A 90 -5.21 9.67 5.26
N LEU A 91 -5.59 10.65 6.08
CA LEU A 91 -4.82 11.89 6.25
C LEU A 91 -3.56 11.63 7.08
N THR A 92 -3.69 10.86 8.16
CA THR A 92 -2.53 10.45 8.98
C THR A 92 -1.55 9.62 8.14
N VAL A 93 -2.06 8.68 7.35
CA VAL A 93 -1.23 7.88 6.43
C VAL A 93 -0.55 8.75 5.39
N TYR A 94 -1.24 9.76 4.85
CA TYR A 94 -0.65 10.70 3.90
C TYR A 94 0.56 11.43 4.49
N ASP A 95 0.46 11.94 5.73
CA ASP A 95 1.59 12.63 6.38
C ASP A 95 2.82 11.72 6.55
N ILE A 96 2.60 10.44 6.89
CA ILE A 96 3.66 9.43 7.00
C ILE A 96 4.32 9.18 5.63
N ILE A 97 3.53 9.09 4.56
CA ILE A 97 4.03 8.91 3.19
C ILE A 97 4.90 10.10 2.79
N GLN A 98 4.49 11.33 3.12
CA GLN A 98 5.27 12.53 2.79
C GLN A 98 6.63 12.55 3.50
N GLU A 99 6.68 12.18 4.78
CA GLU A 99 7.94 12.08 5.52
C GLU A 99 8.87 11.01 4.92
N PHE A 100 8.33 9.86 4.56
CA PHE A 100 9.07 8.79 3.87
C PHE A 100 9.58 9.24 2.49
N ALA A 101 8.71 9.86 1.68
CA ALA A 101 9.04 10.32 0.34
C ALA A 101 10.10 11.44 0.32
N ALA A 102 10.19 12.23 1.40
CA ALA A 102 11.25 13.21 1.61
C ALA A 102 12.62 12.58 1.97
N GLY A 103 12.71 11.24 2.05
CA GLY A 103 13.92 10.51 2.43
C GLY A 103 14.08 10.34 3.94
N GLY A 104 13.06 10.65 4.73
CA GLY A 104 13.04 10.46 6.18
C GLY A 104 12.70 9.04 6.60
N GLU A 105 12.85 8.77 7.90
CA GLU A 105 12.31 7.57 8.56
C GLU A 105 11.15 8.01 9.46
N PRO A 106 9.89 7.78 9.05
CA PRO A 106 8.75 8.30 9.79
C PRO A 106 8.72 7.90 11.25
N SER A 107 8.55 8.89 12.14
CA SER A 107 8.53 8.63 13.59
C SER A 107 7.20 8.08 14.10
N HIS A 108 6.18 7.97 13.25
CA HIS A 108 4.84 7.54 13.63
C HIS A 108 4.86 6.09 14.16
N PRO A 109 4.25 5.76 15.32
CA PRO A 109 4.33 4.42 15.93
C PRO A 109 3.67 3.27 15.13
N ARG A 110 3.06 3.59 13.99
CA ARG A 110 2.43 2.64 13.06
C ARG A 110 3.23 2.45 11.78
N TYR A 111 4.29 3.25 11.60
CA TYR A 111 5.27 3.04 10.56
C TYR A 111 6.14 1.83 10.95
N GLU A 112 6.34 0.93 10.01
CA GLU A 112 7.24 -0.21 10.14
C GLU A 112 8.33 -0.05 9.07
N ARG A 113 9.57 0.04 9.53
CA ARG A 113 10.71 0.03 8.63
C ARG A 113 10.84 -1.37 8.02
N ARG A 114 11.07 -1.43 6.71
CA ARG A 114 11.45 -2.67 6.05
C ARG A 114 12.78 -3.18 6.63
N ARG A 115 12.81 -4.47 7.00
CA ARG A 115 13.99 -5.08 7.64
C ARG A 115 15.08 -5.45 6.64
N ASP A 116 14.67 -5.92 5.47
CA ASP A 116 15.59 -6.41 4.44
C ASP A 116 15.77 -5.39 3.31
N PRO A 117 16.97 -5.29 2.69
CA PRO A 117 17.19 -4.45 1.52
C PRO A 117 16.43 -4.99 0.31
N ARG A 118 16.05 -4.11 -0.64
CA ARG A 118 15.25 -4.51 -1.81
C ARG A 118 16.04 -5.54 -2.57
N PRO A 119 15.47 -6.74 -2.86
CA PRO A 119 16.17 -7.66 -3.73
C PRO A 119 16.48 -6.92 -5.03
N ASP A 120 17.70 -7.08 -5.54
CA ASP A 120 18.08 -6.53 -6.83
C ASP A 120 17.16 -7.13 -7.89
N VAL A 121 16.10 -6.41 -8.24
CA VAL A 121 15.25 -6.77 -9.36
C VAL A 121 16.08 -6.48 -10.60
N ALA A 122 16.69 -7.53 -11.17
CA ALA A 122 17.45 -7.42 -12.40
C ALA A 122 16.59 -6.67 -13.44
N LYS A 123 17.11 -5.54 -13.91
CA LYS A 123 16.51 -4.72 -14.97
C LYS A 123 16.42 -5.49 -16.27
#